data_AF-A0A0S4N4P2-F1
#
_entry.id   AF-A0A0S4N4P2-F1
#
_cell.length_a   1.000
_cell.length_b   1.000
_cell.length_c   1.000
_cell.angle_alpha   90.00
_cell.angle_beta   90.00
_cell.angle_gamma   90.00
#
_symmetry.space_group_name_H-M   'P 1'
#
loop_
_entity.id
_entity.type
_entity.pdbx_description
1 polymer ?
#
loop_
_entity_poly.entity_id
_entity_poly.type
_entity_poly.pdbx_seq_one_letter_code
_entity_poly.pdbx_strand_id
1 'polypeptide(L)'
;MARISSIALSLLRFATGLMLALFHGLGKVNGALGFFFGDKEWRFIQTVANLGFPAPVVFASLSALAEFVGGLLLAVGLFTRYVSAFIAINMAVAVYSNLVNNTKYELALLYFLISLVYLFKSGEGISLDNFIRRGKI
;
A
#
# COMPACT_ATOMS: atom_id res chain seq x y z
N MET A 1 -17.94 -24.76 -0.85
CA MET A 1 -16.63 -24.21 -1.31
C MET A 1 -16.49 -22.68 -1.19
N ALA A 2 -17.51 -21.86 -1.47
CA ALA A 2 -17.41 -20.38 -1.49
C ALA A 2 -17.01 -19.68 -0.15
N ARG A 3 -17.17 -20.34 1.00
CA ARG A 3 -16.87 -19.75 2.32
C ARG A 3 -15.38 -19.77 2.67
N ILE A 4 -14.65 -20.81 2.25
CA ILE A 4 -13.21 -20.96 2.54
C ILE A 4 -12.39 -19.97 1.72
N SER A 5 -12.70 -19.83 0.42
CA SER A 5 -12.06 -18.84 -0.46
C SER A 5 -12.22 -17.42 0.07
N SER A 6 -13.41 -17.09 0.56
CA SER A 6 -13.73 -15.79 1.16
C SER A 6 -12.90 -15.50 2.41
N ILE A 7 -12.72 -16.49 3.30
CA ILE A 7 -11.90 -16.34 4.51
C ILE A 7 -10.43 -16.20 4.14
N ALA A 8 -9.92 -17.03 3.22
CA ALA A 8 -8.53 -16.97 2.76
C ALA A 8 -8.20 -15.61 2.13
N LEU A 9 -9.08 -15.07 1.29
CA LEU A 9 -8.92 -13.72 0.72
C LEU A 9 -9.05 -12.63 1.78
N SER A 10 -9.81 -12.82 2.84
CA SER A 10 -9.87 -11.83 3.93
C SER A 10 -8.58 -11.81 4.75
N LEU A 11 -8.05 -12.99 5.07
CA LEU A 11 -6.79 -13.15 5.81
C LEU A 11 -5.62 -12.59 5.02
N LEU A 12 -5.50 -12.93 3.74
CA LEU A 12 -4.46 -12.40 2.86
C LEU A 12 -4.55 -10.87 2.81
N ARG A 13 -5.75 -10.30 2.68
CA ARG A 13 -5.94 -8.85 2.61
C ARG A 13 -5.50 -8.17 3.91
N PHE A 14 -5.95 -8.73 5.03
CA PHE A 14 -5.64 -8.22 6.37
C PHE A 14 -4.13 -8.25 6.62
N ALA A 15 -3.49 -9.40 6.41
CA ALA A 15 -2.06 -9.57 6.61
C ALA A 15 -1.25 -8.65 5.69
N THR A 16 -1.54 -8.65 4.38
CA THR A 16 -0.84 -7.82 3.41
C THR A 16 -0.97 -6.33 3.73
N GLY A 17 -2.19 -5.86 3.99
CA GLY A 17 -2.44 -4.46 4.33
C GLY A 17 -1.72 -4.03 5.61
N LEU A 18 -1.79 -4.84 6.66
CA LEU A 18 -1.15 -4.54 7.93
C LEU A 18 0.38 -4.58 7.83
N MET A 19 0.94 -5.56 7.12
CA MET A 19 2.39 -5.64 6.91
C MET A 19 2.89 -4.46 6.07
N LEU A 20 2.17 -4.07 5.02
CA LEU A 20 2.51 -2.89 4.22
C LEU A 20 2.49 -1.62 5.09
N ALA A 21 1.45 -1.44 5.90
CA ALA A 21 1.33 -0.28 6.77
C ALA A 21 2.45 -0.22 7.82
N LEU A 22 2.71 -1.31 8.53
CA LEU A 22 3.64 -1.32 9.66
C LEU A 22 5.11 -1.39 9.23
N PHE A 23 5.44 -2.22 8.24
CA PHE A 23 6.84 -2.45 7.85
C PHE A 23 7.36 -1.50 6.76
N HIS A 24 6.47 -0.93 5.94
CA HIS A 24 6.87 -0.04 4.84
C HIS A 24 6.34 1.39 5.01
N GLY A 25 5.07 1.53 5.42
CA GLY A 25 4.42 2.83 5.58
C GLY A 25 4.84 3.62 6.83
N LEU A 26 4.89 2.98 8.00
CA LEU A 26 5.07 3.65 9.29
C LEU A 26 6.38 4.44 9.36
N GLY A 27 7.48 3.85 8.89
CA GLY A 27 8.77 4.54 8.84
C GLY A 27 8.75 5.77 7.92
N LYS A 28 8.04 5.69 6.79
CA LYS A 28 7.89 6.82 5.85
C LYS A 28 7.04 7.94 6.45
N VAL A 29 5.92 7.60 7.09
CA VAL A 29 5.07 8.60 7.76
C VAL A 29 5.80 9.26 8.93
N ASN A 30 6.55 8.51 9.74
CA ASN A 30 7.37 9.10 10.80
C ASN A 30 8.46 10.03 10.25
N GLY A 31 9.08 9.65 9.12
CA GLY A 31 10.01 10.52 8.40
C GLY A 31 9.33 11.81 7.90
N ALA A 32 8.13 11.69 7.33
CA ALA A 32 7.32 12.84 6.90
C ALA A 32 6.98 13.77 8.06
N LEU A 33 6.52 13.23 9.21
CA LEU A 33 6.21 14.02 10.40
C LEU A 33 7.43 14.76 10.93
N GLY A 34 8.59 14.10 10.98
CA GLY A 34 9.85 14.73 11.36
C GLY A 34 10.26 15.86 10.41
N PHE A 35 10.00 15.71 9.11
CA PHE A 35 10.31 16.71 8.10
C PHE A 35 9.37 17.92 8.13
N PHE A 36 8.05 17.69 8.23
CA PHE A 36 7.09 18.79 8.20
C PHE A 36 6.94 19.53 9.53
N PHE A 37 7.24 18.89 10.67
CA PHE A 37 6.96 19.45 12.00
C PHE A 37 8.14 19.44 12.97
N GLY A 38 9.33 18.99 12.56
CA GLY A 38 10.46 18.79 13.48
C GLY A 38 11.84 19.09 12.92
N ASP A 39 11.93 19.79 11.78
CA ASP A 39 13.19 20.16 11.11
C ASP A 39 14.15 18.98 10.88
N LYS A 40 13.62 17.76 10.67
CA LYS A 40 14.42 16.56 10.40
C LYS A 40 14.49 16.27 8.91
N GLU A 41 15.62 15.71 8.48
CA GLU A 41 15.75 15.20 7.12
C GLU A 41 14.87 13.96 6.89
N TRP A 42 14.21 13.91 5.74
CA TRP A 42 13.48 12.73 5.28
C TRP A 42 14.18 12.10 4.07
N ARG A 43 15.08 11.15 4.35
CA ARG A 43 15.93 10.49 3.34
C ARG A 43 15.18 9.89 2.16
N PHE A 44 13.91 9.49 2.37
CA PHE A 44 13.09 8.93 1.30
C PHE A 44 12.83 9.94 0.16
N ILE A 45 12.83 11.25 0.45
CA ILE A 45 12.75 12.30 -0.58
C ILE A 45 13.90 12.16 -1.58
N GLN A 46 15.13 11.86 -1.11
CA GLN A 46 16.29 11.67 -1.98
C GLN A 46 16.14 10.43 -2.85
N THR A 47 15.59 9.33 -2.31
CA THR A 47 15.26 8.14 -3.10
C THR A 47 14.30 8.49 -4.24
N VAL A 48 13.24 9.24 -3.93
CA VAL A 48 12.25 9.67 -4.93
C VAL A 48 12.86 10.66 -5.95
N ALA A 49 13.74 11.54 -5.52
CA ALA A 49 14.45 12.47 -6.39
C ALA A 49 15.38 11.74 -7.38
N ASN A 50 16.11 10.73 -6.90
CA ASN A 50 17.01 9.91 -7.74
C ASN A 50 16.25 9.09 -8.80
N LEU A 51 14.96 8.83 -8.59
CA LEU A 51 14.09 8.20 -9.59
C LEU A 51 13.61 9.18 -10.68
N GLY A 52 13.93 10.48 -10.57
CA GLY A 52 13.59 11.49 -11.57
C GLY A 52 12.20 12.12 -11.41
N PHE A 53 11.56 11.99 -10.24
CA PHE A 53 10.26 12.62 -10.01
C PHE A 53 10.39 14.15 -9.93
N PRO A 54 9.51 14.92 -10.60
CA PRO A 54 9.64 16.38 -10.69
C PRO A 54 9.34 17.10 -9.36
N ALA A 55 8.58 16.47 -8.46
CA ALA A 55 8.25 17.01 -7.14
C ALA A 55 8.49 15.96 -6.04
N PRO A 56 9.74 15.66 -5.67
CA PRO A 56 10.09 14.52 -4.82
C PRO A 56 9.38 14.49 -3.47
N VAL A 57 9.17 15.66 -2.86
CA VAL A 57 8.45 15.78 -1.57
C VAL A 57 6.99 15.33 -1.72
N VAL A 58 6.31 15.76 -2.79
CA VAL A 58 4.91 15.40 -3.04
C VAL A 58 4.77 13.90 -3.29
N PHE A 59 5.61 13.34 -4.17
CA PHE A 59 5.58 11.91 -4.48
C PHE A 59 5.99 11.03 -3.29
N ALA A 60 6.94 11.49 -2.47
CA ALA A 60 7.30 10.82 -1.21
C ALA A 60 6.11 10.79 -0.24
N SER A 61 5.39 11.91 -0.08
CA SER A 61 4.16 11.97 0.74
C SER A 61 3.05 11.07 0.20
N LEU A 62 2.82 11.07 -1.11
CA LEU A 62 1.82 10.19 -1.73
C LEU A 62 2.17 8.71 -1.54
N SER A 63 3.44 8.33 -1.69
CA SER A 63 3.92 6.97 -1.44
C SER A 63 3.77 6.57 0.03
N ALA A 64 4.12 7.46 0.97
CA ALA A 64 3.96 7.23 2.40
C ALA A 64 2.49 7.01 2.78
N LEU A 65 1.57 7.82 2.23
CA LEU A 65 0.13 7.68 2.43
C LEU A 65 -0.40 6.38 1.81
N ALA A 66 0.04 6.05 0.59
CA ALA A 66 -0.39 4.82 -0.10
C ALA A 66 0.03 3.56 0.67
N GLU A 67 1.22 3.53 1.26
CA GLU A 67 1.68 2.37 2.03
C GLU A 67 1.06 2.31 3.42
N PHE A 68 0.99 3.44 4.13
CA PHE A 68 0.46 3.46 5.49
C PHE A 68 -1.07 3.45 5.52
N VAL A 69 -1.68 4.54 5.07
CA VAL A 69 -3.14 4.70 5.09
C VAL A 69 -3.78 3.70 4.13
N GLY A 70 -3.22 3.53 2.93
CA GLY A 70 -3.68 2.51 2.00
C GLY A 70 -3.52 1.10 2.56
N GLY A 71 -2.41 0.77 3.22
CA GLY A 71 -2.24 -0.52 3.89
C GLY A 71 -3.31 -0.78 4.97
N LEU A 72 -3.60 0.20 5.82
CA LEU A 72 -4.63 0.10 6.85
C LEU A 72 -6.04 -0.07 6.25
N LEU A 73 -6.38 0.73 5.24
CA LEU A 73 -7.66 0.65 4.53
C LEU A 73 -7.83 -0.70 3.82
N LEU A 74 -6.76 -1.20 3.20
CA LEU A 74 -6.76 -2.53 2.61
C LEU A 74 -6.99 -3.59 3.68
N ALA A 75 -6.30 -3.52 4.82
CA ALA A 75 -6.40 -4.51 5.88
C ALA A 75 -7.85 -4.67 6.38
N VAL A 76 -8.53 -3.56 6.66
CA VAL A 76 -9.95 -3.56 7.06
C VAL A 76 -10.91 -3.84 5.90
N GLY A 77 -10.43 -3.72 4.66
CA GLY A 77 -11.20 -3.94 3.44
C GLY A 77 -12.20 -2.81 3.17
N LEU A 78 -11.74 -1.57 3.29
CA LEU A 78 -12.50 -0.37 2.96
C LEU A 78 -11.94 0.26 1.68
N PHE A 79 -12.82 0.56 0.72
CA PHE A 79 -12.45 1.04 -0.61
C PHE A 79 -11.43 0.15 -1.31
N THR A 80 -11.54 -1.18 -1.10
CA THR A 80 -10.53 -2.19 -1.46
C THR A 80 -10.03 -1.99 -2.89
N ARG A 81 -10.95 -1.81 -3.86
CA ARG A 81 -10.60 -1.64 -5.27
C ARG A 81 -9.69 -0.44 -5.53
N TYR A 82 -10.05 0.73 -4.98
CA TYR A 82 -9.33 1.98 -5.22
C TYR A 82 -8.00 2.01 -4.46
N VAL A 83 -8.01 1.56 -3.21
CA VAL A 83 -6.82 1.46 -2.38
C VAL A 83 -5.81 0.49 -2.99
N SER A 84 -6.26 -0.67 -3.47
CA SER A 84 -5.41 -1.62 -4.18
C SER A 84 -4.81 -1.05 -5.46
N ALA A 85 -5.53 -0.20 -6.20
CA ALA A 85 -4.97 0.47 -7.38
C ALA A 85 -3.79 1.39 -7.01
N PHE A 86 -3.94 2.20 -5.96
CA PHE A 86 -2.86 3.07 -5.49
C PHE A 86 -1.67 2.29 -4.96
N ILE A 87 -1.91 1.21 -4.20
CA ILE A 87 -0.85 0.32 -3.74
C ILE A 87 -0.14 -0.34 -4.93
N ALA A 88 -0.88 -0.78 -5.96
CA ALA A 88 -0.29 -1.39 -7.15
C ALA A 88 0.64 -0.42 -7.87
N ILE A 89 0.21 0.83 -8.08
CA ILE A 89 1.06 1.87 -8.71
C ILE A 89 2.31 2.09 -7.86
N ASN A 90 2.16 2.25 -6.55
CA ASN A 90 3.28 2.50 -5.65
C ASN A 90 4.27 1.32 -5.59
N MET A 91 3.78 0.08 -5.58
CA MET A 91 4.63 -1.12 -5.63
C MET A 91 5.29 -1.31 -6.99
N ALA A 92 4.65 -0.93 -8.10
CA ALA A 92 5.29 -0.93 -9.42
C ALA A 92 6.50 0.02 -9.47
N VAL A 93 6.36 1.22 -8.90
CA VAL A 93 7.47 2.18 -8.75
C VAL A 93 8.55 1.60 -7.83
N ALA A 94 8.18 0.93 -6.74
CA ALA A 94 9.15 0.29 -5.84
C ALA A 94 9.92 -0.86 -6.52
N VAL A 95 9.25 -1.67 -7.35
CA VAL A 95 9.89 -2.71 -8.18
C VAL A 95 10.89 -2.06 -9.14
N TYR A 96 10.47 -1.03 -9.87
CA TYR A 96 11.35 -0.28 -10.77
C TYR A 96 12.57 0.29 -10.03
N SER A 97 12.34 0.93 -8.88
CA SER A 97 13.41 1.46 -8.04
C SER A 97 14.42 0.37 -7.63
N ASN A 98 13.95 -0.79 -7.21
CA ASN A 98 14.85 -1.87 -6.81
C ASN A 98 15.61 -2.47 -8.01
N LEU A 99 14.99 -2.56 -9.18
CA LEU A 99 15.66 -2.99 -10.42
C LEU A 99 16.80 -2.03 -10.81
N VAL A 100 16.55 -0.72 -10.80
CA VAL A 100 17.56 0.30 -11.14
C VAL A 100 18.72 0.29 -10.14
N ASN A 101 18.43 0.06 -8.86
CA ASN A 101 19.45 0.03 -7.80
C ASN A 101 20.11 -1.35 -7.61
N ASN A 102 19.79 -2.36 -8.43
CA ASN A 102 20.24 -3.74 -8.28
C ASN A 102 20.02 -4.32 -6.87
N THR A 103 18.89 -3.98 -6.24
CA THR A 103 18.46 -4.48 -4.94
C THR A 103 17.32 -5.50 -5.08
N LYS A 104 17.01 -6.19 -3.97
CA LYS A 104 15.93 -7.19 -3.92
C LYS A 104 14.57 -6.56 -4.20
N TYR A 105 13.90 -7.00 -5.27
CA TYR A 105 12.59 -6.51 -5.70
C TYR A 105 11.45 -7.50 -5.44
N GLU A 106 11.75 -8.73 -5.01
CA GLU A 106 10.80 -9.84 -4.91
C GLU A 106 9.64 -9.52 -3.96
N LEU A 107 9.92 -8.84 -2.84
CA LEU A 107 8.90 -8.44 -1.88
C LEU A 107 7.97 -7.36 -2.44
N ALA A 108 8.52 -6.35 -3.13
CA ALA A 108 7.72 -5.32 -3.80
C ALA A 108 6.84 -5.92 -4.90
N LEU A 109 7.39 -6.87 -5.66
CA LEU A 109 6.65 -7.61 -6.68
C LEU A 109 5.53 -8.47 -6.07
N LEU A 110 5.76 -9.09 -4.93
CA LEU A 110 4.73 -9.85 -4.22
C LEU A 110 3.56 -8.94 -3.80
N TYR A 111 3.85 -7.80 -3.17
CA TYR A 111 2.81 -6.82 -2.82
C TYR A 111 2.08 -6.29 -4.06
N PHE A 112 2.79 -6.06 -5.16
CA PHE A 112 2.19 -5.68 -6.44
C PHE A 112 1.19 -6.74 -6.93
N LEU A 113 1.60 -8.01 -7.00
CA LEU A 113 0.71 -9.08 -7.46
C LEU A 113 -0.50 -9.27 -6.56
N ILE A 114 -0.33 -9.19 -5.23
CA ILE A 114 -1.45 -9.27 -4.28
C ILE A 114 -2.40 -8.08 -4.47
N SER A 115 -1.87 -6.87 -4.68
CA SER A 115 -2.69 -5.69 -4.94
C SER A 115 -3.51 -5.83 -6.23
N LEU A 116 -2.97 -6.47 -7.28
CA LEU A 116 -3.74 -6.79 -8.49
C LEU A 116 -4.89 -7.78 -8.20
N VAL A 117 -4.67 -8.78 -7.35
CA VAL A 117 -5.75 -9.70 -6.94
C VAL A 117 -6.92 -8.91 -6.34
N TYR A 118 -6.66 -7.97 -5.43
CA TYR A 118 -7.71 -7.17 -4.78
C TYR A 118 -8.27 -6.03 -5.66
N LEU A 119 -7.52 -5.61 -6.68
CA LEU A 119 -8.03 -4.71 -7.72
C LEU A 119 -9.18 -5.35 -8.49
N PHE A 120 -9.09 -6.66 -8.81
CA PHE A 120 -10.11 -7.40 -9.55
C PHE A 120 -11.13 -8.12 -8.65
N LYS A 121 -10.72 -8.62 -7.48
CA LYS A 121 -11.57 -9.30 -6.50
C LYS A 121 -11.86 -8.42 -5.28
N SER A 122 -12.35 -7.21 -5.52
CA SER A 122 -12.61 -6.26 -4.45
C SER A 122 -13.81 -6.68 -3.58
N GLY A 123 -13.71 -6.56 -2.26
CA GLY A 123 -14.85 -6.68 -1.35
C GLY A 123 -15.35 -8.12 -1.09
N GLU A 124 -14.62 -9.15 -1.50
CA GLU A 124 -14.94 -10.53 -1.09
C GLU A 124 -14.62 -10.78 0.40
N GLY A 125 -15.39 -11.67 1.02
CA GLY A 125 -15.20 -12.11 2.41
C GLY A 125 -15.56 -11.10 3.49
N ILE A 126 -14.87 -11.20 4.63
CA ILE A 126 -15.05 -10.33 5.80
C ILE A 126 -14.34 -9.02 5.48
N SER A 127 -15.09 -8.00 5.06
CA SER A 127 -14.58 -6.68 4.67
C SER A 127 -15.59 -5.60 5.02
N LEU A 128 -15.11 -4.38 5.29
CA LEU A 128 -16.01 -3.24 5.50
C LEU A 128 -16.80 -2.91 4.22
N ASP A 129 -16.22 -3.09 3.04
CA ASP A 129 -16.94 -2.94 1.76
C ASP A 129 -18.15 -3.88 1.66
N ASN A 130 -18.01 -5.15 2.05
CA ASN A 130 -19.11 -6.11 2.05
C ASN A 130 -20.13 -5.81 3.16
N PHE A 131 -19.68 -5.35 4.33
CA PHE A 131 -20.57 -4.94 5.40
C PHE A 131 -21.45 -3.76 4.99
N ILE A 132 -20.85 -2.71 4.40
CA ILE A 132 -21.58 -1.54 3.87
C ILE A 132 -22.54 -1.95 2.76
N ARG A 133 -22.14 -2.86 1.86
CA ARG A 133 -23.01 -3.36 0.78
C ARG A 133 -24.22 -4.14 1.31
N ARG A 134 -24.07 -4.85 2.43
CA ARG A 134 -25.17 -5.61 3.07
C ARG A 134 -26.08 -4.76 3.95
N GLY A 135 -25.55 -3.69 4.54
CA GLY A 135 -26.30 -2.75 5.38
C GLY A 135 -27.14 -1.73 4.61
N LYS A 136 -26.92 -1.60 3.30
CA LYS A 136 -27.85 -0.90 2.39
C LYS A 136 -28.97 -1.87 1.98
N ILE A 137 -30.02 -1.91 2.81
CA ILE A 137 -31.39 -2.24 2.41
C ILE A 137 -31.94 -1.03 1.65
#